data_AF-A0A2I0HIW1-F1
#
_entry.id   AF-A0A2I0HIW1-F1
#
_cell.length_a   1.000
_cell.length_b   1.000
_cell.length_c   1.000
_cell.angle_alpha   90.00
_cell.angle_beta   90.00
_cell.angle_gamma   90.00
#
_symmetry.space_group_name_H-M   'P 1'
#
loop_
_entity.id
_entity.type
_entity.pdbx_description
1 polymer ?
#
loop_
_entity_poly.entity_id
_entity_poly.type
_entity_poly.pdbx_seq_one_letter_code
_entity_poly.pdbx_strand_id
1 'polypeptide(L)'
;MEAENWESCSSDGDLGAQDLRDEEDACYSSLGSAAKLQFRKASSKARWDSEIGMAEVVERKGQIWTTTGIVRSGKLYCSIEETVFLMEVGALVLLGEDGGGLSLQSVYEKLAEEKNGCCWELYEVYRHLKSLGYIVGRHGVPWSLKSVKGDDVAIEDKFITEKLSTLDLNELTPAFDVYLPNGKFRKSSPGDPSYVLCITRENPPSRAEVEVVEKQIGHIPVKFCHVENGRVSFFSFSRVDLPVLP
;
A
#
# COMPACT_ATOMS: atom_id res chain seq x y z
N MET A 1 24.53 -47.01 62.25
CA MET A 1 25.01 -45.72 61.73
C MET A 1 25.35 -45.97 60.28
N GLU A 2 24.34 -45.84 59.41
CA GLU A 2 24.13 -44.72 58.46
C GLU A 2 25.05 -44.89 57.24
N ALA A 3 24.62 -44.77 55.98
CA ALA A 3 23.54 -43.96 55.43
C ALA A 3 22.97 -44.54 54.11
N GLU A 4 21.70 -44.19 53.90
CA GLU A 4 21.03 -43.74 52.67
C GLU A 4 21.15 -44.55 51.37
N ASN A 5 20.04 -45.23 51.06
CA ASN A 5 19.79 -46.02 49.85
C ASN A 5 18.96 -45.21 48.84
N TRP A 6 19.39 -45.28 47.58
CA TRP A 6 18.75 -44.69 46.41
C TRP A 6 17.60 -45.58 45.88
N GLU A 7 16.63 -44.92 45.23
CA GLU A 7 15.61 -45.40 44.28
C GLU A 7 14.40 -46.23 44.77
N SER A 8 13.19 -45.67 44.60
CA SER A 8 12.11 -46.13 43.68
C SER A 8 10.69 -45.95 44.23
N CYS A 9 9.81 -45.22 43.50
CA CYS A 9 8.64 -45.79 42.80
C CYS A 9 7.64 -44.72 42.30
N SER A 10 7.44 -44.75 40.98
CA SER A 10 6.23 -44.61 40.13
C SER A 10 4.92 -43.94 40.60
N SER A 11 4.41 -43.11 39.66
CA SER A 11 3.09 -43.19 38.98
C SER A 11 2.18 -41.96 39.13
N ASP A 12 2.07 -41.26 38.00
CA ASP A 12 0.91 -40.62 37.38
C ASP A 12 -0.01 -39.67 38.18
N GLY A 13 -0.03 -38.43 37.68
CA GLY A 13 -1.03 -37.41 37.97
C GLY A 13 -0.79 -36.18 37.09
N ASP A 14 -1.26 -36.26 35.84
CA ASP A 14 -1.47 -35.13 34.93
C ASP A 14 -2.14 -33.95 35.64
N LEU A 15 -1.58 -32.73 35.57
CA LEU A 15 -2.31 -31.45 35.63
C LEU A 15 -1.35 -30.26 35.41
N GLY A 16 -1.50 -29.58 34.27
CA GLY A 16 -1.52 -28.10 34.26
C GLY A 16 -0.31 -27.35 33.70
N ALA A 17 -0.11 -27.42 32.38
CA ALA A 17 0.65 -26.43 31.61
C ALA A 17 -0.08 -25.07 31.58
N GLN A 18 0.19 -24.21 32.56
CA GLN A 18 -0.41 -22.86 32.62
C GLN A 18 0.57 -21.69 32.77
N ASP A 19 1.88 -21.89 32.79
CA ASP A 19 2.82 -20.80 33.15
C ASP A 19 3.78 -20.33 32.03
N LEU A 20 3.49 -20.64 30.75
CA LEU A 20 4.30 -20.18 29.61
C LEU A 20 3.49 -19.44 28.52
N ARG A 21 2.21 -19.13 28.77
CA ARG A 21 1.33 -18.49 27.77
C ARG A 21 1.18 -16.98 27.92
N ASP A 22 1.65 -16.39 29.03
CA ASP A 22 1.38 -14.98 29.33
C ASP A 22 2.41 -13.99 28.72
N GLU A 23 3.52 -14.47 28.14
CA GLU A 23 4.53 -13.58 27.53
C GLU A 23 4.38 -13.40 26.01
N GLU A 24 3.66 -14.28 25.31
CA GLU A 24 3.43 -14.15 23.85
C GLU A 24 2.22 -13.26 23.50
N ASP A 25 1.24 -13.14 24.40
CA ASP A 25 0.03 -12.33 24.18
C ASP A 25 0.26 -10.81 24.36
N ALA A 26 1.38 -10.41 24.98
CA ALA A 26 1.73 -9.01 25.16
C ALA A 26 2.15 -8.32 23.84
N CYS A 27 2.74 -9.06 22.90
CA CYS A 27 3.24 -8.49 21.63
C CYS A 27 2.14 -8.23 20.60
N TYR A 28 1.02 -8.96 20.65
CA TYR A 28 -0.12 -8.72 19.76
C TYR A 28 -1.05 -7.61 20.24
N SER A 29 -0.97 -7.26 21.52
CA SER A 29 -1.79 -6.21 22.14
C SER A 29 -1.33 -4.79 21.82
N SER A 30 -0.12 -4.62 21.27
CA SER A 30 0.44 -3.32 20.86
C SER A 30 0.01 -2.86 19.45
N LEU A 31 -0.79 -3.67 18.72
CA LEU A 31 -1.46 -3.23 17.49
C LEU A 31 -2.72 -2.39 17.80
N GLY A 32 -2.63 -1.54 18.82
CA GLY A 32 -3.71 -0.79 19.42
C GLY A 32 -4.00 0.56 18.76
N SER A 33 -4.22 0.56 17.44
CA SER A 33 -5.14 1.50 16.77
C SER A 33 -5.41 1.04 15.33
N ALA A 34 -5.67 -0.25 15.12
CA ALA A 34 -6.33 -0.67 13.88
C ALA A 34 -7.71 0.02 13.86
N ALA A 35 -7.94 0.89 12.87
CA ALA A 35 -9.24 1.52 12.66
C ALA A 35 -10.32 0.43 12.71
N LYS A 36 -11.27 0.53 13.65
CA LYS A 36 -12.38 -0.41 13.80
C LYS A 36 -12.98 -0.68 12.42
N LEU A 37 -12.77 -1.89 11.90
CA LEU A 37 -13.35 -2.39 10.64
C LEU A 37 -14.87 -2.40 10.80
N GLN A 38 -15.52 -1.28 10.52
CA GLN A 38 -16.96 -1.23 10.40
C GLN A 38 -17.33 -1.81 9.04
N PHE A 39 -17.79 -3.06 9.04
CA PHE A 39 -18.42 -3.67 7.87
C PHE A 39 -19.51 -2.73 7.35
N ARG A 40 -19.25 -2.11 6.20
CA ARG A 40 -20.20 -1.17 5.60
C ARG A 40 -21.37 -1.98 5.07
N LYS A 41 -22.61 -1.56 5.38
CA LYS A 41 -23.85 -2.16 4.86
C LYS A 41 -23.95 -2.18 3.32
N ALA A 42 -23.07 -1.48 2.60
CA ALA A 42 -23.01 -1.49 1.15
C ALA A 42 -21.56 -1.36 0.67
N SER A 43 -21.11 -2.35 -0.10
CA SER A 43 -19.84 -2.33 -0.83
C SER A 43 -20.02 -1.67 -2.20
N SER A 44 -18.96 -1.01 -2.66
CA SER A 44 -18.89 -0.54 -4.04
C SER A 44 -18.67 -1.72 -4.98
N LYS A 45 -18.89 -1.53 -6.29
CA LYS A 45 -18.61 -2.56 -7.30
C LYS A 45 -17.71 -2.02 -8.38
N ALA A 46 -16.78 -2.83 -8.87
CA ALA A 46 -15.92 -2.52 -10.00
C ALA A 46 -15.81 -3.71 -10.96
N ARG A 47 -15.34 -3.47 -12.19
CA ARG A 47 -15.00 -4.50 -13.18
C ARG A 47 -13.53 -4.37 -13.56
N TRP A 48 -12.81 -5.48 -13.58
CA TRP A 48 -11.41 -5.48 -13.97
C TRP A 48 -11.29 -5.29 -15.49
N ASP A 49 -10.47 -4.32 -15.90
CA ASP A 49 -10.06 -4.12 -17.28
C ASP A 49 -8.61 -4.61 -17.43
N SER A 50 -8.42 -5.74 -18.10
CA SER A 50 -7.10 -6.35 -18.29
C SER A 50 -6.24 -5.60 -19.31
N GLU A 51 -6.82 -4.80 -20.20
CA GLU A 51 -6.08 -4.01 -21.19
C GLU A 51 -5.41 -2.80 -20.52
N ILE A 52 -6.14 -2.16 -19.60
CA ILE A 52 -5.66 -0.99 -18.84
C ILE A 52 -4.88 -1.42 -17.58
N GLY A 53 -5.16 -2.62 -17.04
CA GLY A 53 -4.59 -3.09 -15.78
C GLY A 53 -5.19 -2.39 -14.54
N MET A 54 -6.45 -1.97 -14.65
CA MET A 54 -7.19 -1.25 -13.60
C MET A 54 -8.63 -1.73 -13.51
N ALA A 55 -9.30 -1.47 -12.38
CA ALA A 55 -10.72 -1.76 -12.24
C ALA A 55 -11.60 -0.51 -12.45
N GLU A 56 -12.54 -0.55 -13.40
CA GLU A 56 -13.56 0.48 -13.58
C GLU A 56 -14.63 0.37 -12.50
N VAL A 57 -14.82 1.44 -11.72
CA VAL A 57 -15.81 1.49 -10.63
C VAL A 57 -17.20 1.77 -11.19
N VAL A 58 -18.03 0.71 -11.22
CA VAL A 58 -19.40 0.77 -11.75
C VAL A 58 -20.44 1.23 -10.73
N GLU A 59 -20.22 0.95 -9.44
CA GLU A 59 -21.12 1.36 -8.35
C GLU A 59 -20.32 1.98 -7.20
N ARG A 60 -20.59 3.25 -6.87
CA ARG A 60 -19.88 3.99 -5.83
C ARG A 60 -20.66 4.01 -4.52
N LYS A 61 -20.07 3.51 -3.44
CA LYS A 61 -20.60 3.63 -2.07
C LYS A 61 -19.63 4.34 -1.14
N GLY A 62 -20.17 5.25 -0.33
CA GLY A 62 -19.41 6.00 0.66
C GLY A 62 -18.50 7.08 0.08
N GLN A 63 -17.74 7.73 0.96
CA GLN A 63 -16.87 8.88 0.63
C GLN A 63 -15.43 8.47 0.27
N ILE A 64 -15.12 7.17 0.26
CA ILE A 64 -13.77 6.67 -0.03
C ILE A 64 -13.28 7.06 -1.42
N TRP A 65 -14.22 7.20 -2.37
CA TRP A 65 -13.96 7.62 -3.75
C TRP A 65 -13.59 9.09 -3.91
N THR A 66 -13.64 9.90 -2.84
CA THR A 66 -13.11 11.26 -2.86
C THR A 66 -11.58 11.24 -2.90
N THR A 67 -10.96 10.24 -2.26
CA THR A 67 -9.51 10.14 -2.01
C THR A 67 -8.86 8.87 -2.58
N THR A 68 -9.60 8.10 -3.37
CA THR A 68 -9.15 6.82 -3.95
C THR A 68 -9.63 6.74 -5.40
N GLY A 69 -8.80 6.21 -6.28
CA GLY A 69 -9.05 6.07 -7.70
C GLY A 69 -8.81 7.35 -8.50
N ILE A 70 -8.56 7.17 -9.79
CA ILE A 70 -8.32 8.23 -10.76
C ILE A 70 -9.53 8.43 -11.67
N VAL A 71 -9.75 9.67 -12.11
CA VAL A 71 -10.85 9.98 -13.05
C VAL A 71 -10.29 10.13 -14.45
N ARG A 72 -10.82 9.36 -15.40
CA ARG A 72 -10.46 9.36 -16.83
C ARG A 72 -11.72 9.34 -17.66
N SER A 73 -11.84 10.27 -18.61
CA SER A 73 -13.02 10.35 -19.49
C SER A 73 -14.37 10.28 -18.75
N GLY A 74 -14.44 10.86 -17.55
CA GLY A 74 -15.63 10.85 -16.69
C GLY A 74 -15.89 9.55 -15.92
N LYS A 75 -15.12 8.49 -16.18
CA LYS A 75 -15.13 7.22 -15.45
C LYS A 75 -14.11 7.23 -14.31
N LEU A 76 -14.36 6.40 -13.30
CA LEU A 76 -13.49 6.24 -12.13
C LEU A 76 -12.82 4.88 -12.21
N TYR A 77 -11.49 4.87 -12.13
CA TYR A 77 -10.69 3.66 -12.14
C TYR A 77 -9.92 3.54 -10.84
N CYS A 78 -9.71 2.32 -10.36
CA CYS A 78 -8.79 2.02 -9.28
C CYS A 78 -7.65 1.11 -9.76
N SER A 79 -6.44 1.39 -9.28
CA SER A 79 -5.26 0.57 -9.55
C SER A 79 -5.36 -0.80 -8.85
N ILE A 80 -4.44 -1.72 -9.15
CA ILE A 80 -4.42 -3.05 -8.52
C ILE A 80 -4.30 -2.96 -6.99
N GLU A 81 -3.41 -2.11 -6.46
CA GLU A 81 -3.22 -1.94 -5.02
C GLU A 81 -4.43 -1.32 -4.33
N GLU A 82 -5.09 -0.37 -4.99
CA GLU A 82 -6.36 0.18 -4.51
C GLU A 82 -7.46 -0.88 -4.49
N THR A 83 -7.54 -1.70 -5.54
CA THR A 83 -8.53 -2.77 -5.70
C THR A 83 -8.37 -3.82 -4.62
N VAL A 84 -7.16 -4.34 -4.45
CA VAL A 84 -6.83 -5.37 -3.43
C VAL A 84 -7.15 -4.85 -2.03
N PHE A 85 -6.69 -3.65 -1.69
CA PHE A 85 -6.94 -3.06 -0.37
C PHE A 85 -8.44 -2.88 -0.09
N LEU A 86 -9.19 -2.36 -1.07
CA LEU A 86 -10.62 -2.15 -0.93
C LEU A 86 -11.39 -3.48 -0.81
N MET A 87 -10.92 -4.54 -1.46
CA MET A 87 -11.50 -5.87 -1.30
C MET A 87 -11.19 -6.46 0.08
N GLU A 88 -9.95 -6.35 0.57
CA GLU A 88 -9.55 -6.81 1.91
C GLU A 88 -10.38 -6.17 3.03
N VAL A 89 -10.64 -4.87 2.94
CA VAL A 89 -11.45 -4.14 3.94
C VAL A 89 -12.97 -4.26 3.68
N GLY A 90 -13.38 -5.07 2.71
CA GLY A 90 -14.79 -5.31 2.37
C GLY A 90 -15.53 -4.10 1.79
N ALA A 91 -14.81 -3.10 1.27
CA ALA A 91 -15.36 -1.88 0.69
C ALA A 91 -15.67 -1.99 -0.82
N LEU A 92 -15.15 -3.02 -1.49
CA LEU A 92 -15.31 -3.25 -2.93
C LEU A 92 -15.57 -4.73 -3.23
N VAL A 93 -16.49 -4.97 -4.16
CA VAL A 93 -16.70 -6.27 -4.81
C VAL A 93 -16.26 -6.12 -6.27
N LEU A 94 -15.26 -6.87 -6.68
CA LEU A 94 -14.82 -6.91 -8.07
C LEU A 94 -15.70 -7.92 -8.82
N LEU A 95 -16.29 -7.50 -9.94
CA LEU A 95 -17.17 -8.31 -10.76
C LEU A 95 -16.38 -8.96 -11.90
N GLY A 96 -16.59 -10.25 -12.10
CA GLY A 96 -16.13 -11.01 -13.27
C GLY A 96 -16.99 -10.74 -14.50
N GLU A 97 -16.64 -11.40 -15.61
CA GLU A 97 -17.33 -11.28 -16.90
C GLU A 97 -18.78 -11.78 -16.84
N ASP A 98 -19.03 -12.80 -16.03
CA ASP A 98 -20.33 -13.39 -15.76
C ASP A 98 -21.20 -12.57 -14.79
N GLY A 99 -20.66 -11.47 -14.25
CA GLY A 99 -21.29 -10.66 -13.22
C GLY A 99 -21.18 -11.25 -11.81
N GLY A 100 -20.52 -12.40 -11.65
CA GLY A 100 -20.16 -12.97 -10.35
C GLY A 100 -19.09 -12.15 -9.66
N GLY A 101 -19.00 -12.23 -8.33
CA GLY A 101 -17.90 -11.60 -7.58
C GLY A 101 -16.60 -12.40 -7.72
N LEU A 102 -15.50 -11.75 -8.10
CA LEU A 102 -14.18 -12.36 -8.07
C LEU A 102 -13.71 -12.57 -6.62
N SER A 103 -13.01 -13.68 -6.41
CA SER A 103 -12.39 -13.99 -5.12
C SER A 103 -11.17 -13.10 -4.87
N LEU A 104 -10.83 -12.87 -3.61
CA LEU A 104 -9.61 -12.15 -3.24
C LEU A 104 -8.34 -12.86 -3.78
N GLN A 105 -8.34 -14.20 -3.77
CA GLN A 105 -7.25 -15.01 -4.32
C GLN A 105 -7.00 -14.68 -5.79
N SER A 106 -8.05 -14.58 -6.60
CA SER A 106 -7.93 -14.25 -8.02
C SER A 106 -7.32 -12.87 -8.27
N VAL A 107 -7.46 -11.93 -7.33
CA VAL A 107 -6.86 -10.59 -7.43
C VAL A 107 -5.43 -10.59 -6.90
N TYR A 108 -5.12 -11.39 -5.89
CA TYR A 108 -3.73 -11.62 -5.47
C TYR A 108 -2.90 -12.28 -6.57
N GLU A 109 -3.46 -13.22 -7.34
CA GLU A 109 -2.80 -13.78 -8.52
C GLU A 109 -2.45 -12.67 -9.53
N LYS A 110 -3.37 -11.72 -9.79
CA LYS A 110 -3.12 -10.55 -10.65
C LYS A 110 -2.05 -9.59 -10.10
N LEU A 111 -1.95 -9.47 -8.78
CA LEU A 111 -0.91 -8.67 -8.12
C LEU A 111 0.46 -9.37 -8.26
N ALA A 112 0.51 -10.69 -8.07
CA ALA A 112 1.72 -11.50 -8.17
C ALA A 112 2.29 -11.58 -9.59
N GLU A 113 1.47 -11.35 -10.62
CA GLU A 113 1.96 -11.24 -12.01
C GLU A 113 2.82 -10.00 -12.25
N GLU A 114 2.77 -8.98 -11.38
CA GLU A 114 3.52 -7.70 -11.45
C GLU A 114 3.34 -6.89 -12.76
N LYS A 115 2.39 -7.27 -13.63
CA LYS A 115 2.13 -6.58 -14.91
C LYS A 115 1.39 -5.25 -14.80
N ASN A 116 0.81 -4.97 -13.63
CA ASN A 116 -0.12 -3.85 -13.41
C ASN A 116 0.55 -2.64 -12.72
N GLY A 117 1.88 -2.61 -12.71
CA GLY A 117 2.64 -1.55 -12.04
C GLY A 117 2.50 -1.57 -10.52
N CYS A 118 2.44 -2.77 -9.94
CA CYS A 118 2.52 -2.95 -8.50
C CYS A 118 3.08 -4.34 -8.20
N CYS A 119 4.01 -4.40 -7.26
CA CYS A 119 4.51 -5.62 -6.63
C CYS A 119 3.98 -5.73 -5.19
N TRP A 120 4.38 -6.78 -4.49
CA TRP A 120 3.90 -7.04 -3.14
C TRP A 120 4.37 -5.96 -2.15
N GLU A 121 5.61 -5.50 -2.26
CA GLU A 121 6.20 -4.48 -1.39
C GLU A 121 5.50 -3.12 -1.57
N LEU A 122 5.22 -2.73 -2.82
CA LEU A 122 4.44 -1.51 -3.12
C LEU A 122 3.07 -1.56 -2.48
N TYR A 123 2.42 -2.72 -2.53
CA TYR A 123 1.14 -2.90 -1.90
C TYR A 123 1.22 -2.83 -0.37
N GLU A 124 2.21 -3.45 0.28
CA GLU A 124 2.35 -3.37 1.74
C GLU A 124 2.53 -1.92 2.20
N VAL A 125 3.33 -1.14 1.47
CA VAL A 125 3.48 0.30 1.72
C VAL A 125 2.15 1.03 1.55
N TYR A 126 1.45 0.79 0.43
CA TYR A 126 0.16 1.40 0.15
C TYR A 126 -0.87 1.06 1.24
N ARG A 127 -0.99 -0.23 1.60
CA ARG A 127 -1.87 -0.76 2.65
C ARG A 127 -1.57 -0.11 4.00
N HIS A 128 -0.29 0.01 4.36
CA HIS A 128 0.14 0.65 5.59
C HIS A 128 -0.30 2.13 5.64
N LEU A 129 0.04 2.90 4.62
CA LEU A 129 -0.33 4.33 4.53
C LEU A 129 -1.85 4.53 4.52
N LYS A 130 -2.58 3.73 3.74
CA LYS A 130 -4.05 3.81 3.69
C LYS A 130 -4.71 3.46 5.01
N SER A 131 -4.18 2.48 5.74
CA SER A 131 -4.69 2.09 7.06
C SER A 131 -4.55 3.21 8.10
N LEU A 132 -3.54 4.07 7.94
CA LEU A 132 -3.34 5.28 8.74
C LEU A 132 -4.19 6.48 8.27
N GLY A 133 -4.94 6.34 7.18
CA GLY A 133 -5.84 7.37 6.67
C GLY A 133 -5.20 8.37 5.70
N TYR A 134 -3.95 8.17 5.29
CA TYR A 134 -3.31 9.00 4.27
C TYR A 134 -4.02 8.87 2.92
N ILE A 135 -3.92 9.91 2.12
CA ILE A 135 -4.31 9.89 0.72
C ILE A 135 -3.06 9.56 -0.07
N VAL A 136 -3.12 8.51 -0.88
CA VAL A 136 -1.97 7.95 -1.59
C VAL A 136 -2.34 7.85 -3.07
N GLY A 137 -1.55 8.48 -3.94
CA GLY A 137 -1.66 8.36 -5.38
C GLY A 137 -0.34 7.91 -6.00
N ARG A 138 -0.37 7.25 -7.15
CA ARG A 138 0.86 6.89 -7.88
C ARG A 138 1.59 8.15 -8.34
N HIS A 139 2.89 8.22 -8.10
CA HIS A 139 3.69 9.38 -8.48
C HIS A 139 3.68 9.56 -10.01
N GLY A 140 3.53 10.81 -10.45
CA GLY A 140 3.50 11.13 -11.89
C GLY A 140 2.24 10.66 -12.63
N VAL A 141 1.24 10.12 -11.92
CA VAL A 141 -0.08 9.77 -12.48
C VAL A 141 -1.11 10.81 -12.04
N PRO A 142 -1.67 11.62 -12.96
CA PRO A 142 -2.63 12.66 -12.60
C PRO A 142 -3.91 12.10 -11.95
N TRP A 143 -4.45 12.76 -10.94
CA TRP A 143 -5.69 12.30 -10.30
C TRP A 143 -6.94 12.40 -11.19
N SER A 144 -6.96 13.36 -12.11
CA SER A 144 -8.06 13.58 -13.05
C SER A 144 -7.52 14.12 -14.37
N LEU A 145 -7.92 13.53 -15.49
CA LEU A 145 -7.72 14.11 -16.82
C LEU A 145 -9.08 14.56 -17.37
N LYS A 146 -9.12 15.75 -17.97
CA LYS A 146 -10.31 16.23 -18.68
C LYS A 146 -10.31 15.57 -20.05
N SER A 147 -11.43 14.90 -20.39
CA SER A 147 -11.61 14.26 -21.69
C SER A 147 -11.32 15.26 -22.82
N VAL A 148 -10.33 14.93 -23.64
CA VAL A 148 -10.16 15.52 -24.97
C VAL A 148 -11.03 14.73 -25.94
N LYS A 149 -11.74 15.39 -26.86
CA LYS A 149 -12.65 14.71 -27.79
C LYS A 149 -11.84 14.00 -28.89
N GLY A 150 -12.08 12.70 -29.13
CA GLY A 150 -11.61 11.98 -30.33
C GLY A 150 -10.61 10.85 -30.07
N ASP A 151 -9.77 10.57 -31.08
CA ASP A 151 -8.74 9.50 -31.14
C ASP A 151 -7.68 9.56 -30.02
N ASP A 152 -7.65 10.65 -29.24
CA ASP A 152 -6.72 10.89 -28.13
C ASP A 152 -6.96 9.98 -26.91
N VAL A 153 -8.15 9.38 -26.75
CA VAL A 153 -8.46 8.48 -25.61
C VAL A 153 -7.55 7.24 -25.62
N ALA A 154 -7.28 6.67 -26.80
CA ALA A 154 -6.38 5.53 -26.93
C ALA A 154 -4.91 5.90 -26.62
N ILE A 155 -4.55 7.18 -26.75
CA ILE A 155 -3.23 7.70 -26.38
C ILE A 155 -3.14 7.86 -24.86
N GLU A 156 -4.21 8.34 -24.21
CA GLU A 156 -4.30 8.42 -22.74
C GLU A 156 -4.17 7.03 -22.09
N ASP A 157 -4.86 6.03 -22.62
CA ASP A 157 -4.82 4.65 -22.09
C ASP A 157 -3.42 4.03 -22.27
N LYS A 158 -2.78 4.23 -23.42
CA LYS A 158 -1.39 3.81 -23.67
C LYS A 158 -0.37 4.51 -22.75
N PHE A 159 -0.53 5.82 -22.55
CA PHE A 159 0.34 6.59 -21.66
C PHE A 159 0.24 6.10 -20.22
N ILE A 160 -0.96 5.72 -19.77
CA ILE A 160 -1.16 5.11 -18.47
C ILE A 160 -0.43 3.78 -18.44
N THR A 161 -0.77 2.83 -19.31
CA THR A 161 -0.17 1.49 -19.33
C THR A 161 1.36 1.54 -19.37
N GLU A 162 1.95 2.43 -20.15
CA GLU A 162 3.41 2.65 -20.22
C GLU A 162 3.99 3.19 -18.89
N LYS A 163 3.34 4.18 -18.27
CA LYS A 163 3.72 4.70 -16.94
C LYS A 163 3.51 3.68 -15.82
N LEU A 164 2.59 2.72 -15.99
CA LEU A 164 2.38 1.65 -15.01
C LEU A 164 3.38 0.51 -15.19
N SER A 165 3.76 0.16 -16.41
CA SER A 165 4.68 -0.96 -16.68
C SER A 165 6.16 -0.63 -16.42
N THR A 166 6.50 0.65 -16.18
CA THR A 166 7.89 1.13 -16.07
C THR A 166 8.47 1.05 -14.66
N LEU A 167 7.86 0.30 -13.74
CA LEU A 167 8.44 0.09 -12.42
C LEU A 167 9.59 -0.92 -12.49
N ASP A 168 10.77 -0.44 -12.86
CA ASP A 168 12.01 -1.15 -12.54
C ASP A 168 12.36 -0.88 -11.08
N LEU A 169 12.13 -1.89 -10.24
CA LEU A 169 12.37 -1.83 -8.80
C LEU A 169 13.86 -1.94 -8.45
N ASN A 170 14.73 -2.11 -9.45
CA ASN A 170 16.18 -2.01 -9.28
C ASN A 170 16.64 -0.55 -9.27
N GLU A 171 15.82 0.38 -9.75
CA GLU A 171 16.12 1.81 -9.75
C GLU A 171 15.34 2.53 -8.64
N LEU A 172 15.98 3.49 -7.98
CA LEU A 172 15.36 4.34 -6.96
C LEU A 172 14.34 5.28 -7.59
N THR A 173 13.13 4.78 -7.81
CA THR A 173 12.06 5.52 -8.47
C THR A 173 11.01 6.02 -7.48
N PRO A 174 10.47 7.23 -7.67
CA PRO A 174 9.33 7.70 -6.90
C PRO A 174 8.08 6.85 -7.17
N ALA A 175 7.51 6.27 -6.12
CA ALA A 175 6.36 5.37 -6.21
C ALA A 175 5.03 6.08 -5.94
N PHE A 176 4.96 6.86 -4.85
CA PHE A 176 3.71 7.45 -4.39
C PHE A 176 3.83 8.93 -4.02
N ASP A 177 2.80 9.69 -4.37
CA ASP A 177 2.51 11.01 -3.81
C ASP A 177 1.60 10.83 -2.59
N VAL A 178 2.06 11.28 -1.42
CA VAL A 178 1.35 11.08 -0.15
C VAL A 178 0.85 12.41 0.41
N TYR A 179 -0.44 12.47 0.73
CA TYR A 179 -1.09 13.64 1.30
C TYR A 179 -1.70 13.29 2.65
N LEU A 180 -1.69 14.25 3.57
CA LEU A 180 -2.34 14.13 4.87
C LEU A 180 -3.85 13.83 4.74
N PRO A 181 -4.46 13.16 5.74
CA PRO A 181 -5.90 12.94 5.78
C PRO A 181 -6.66 14.27 5.63
N ASN A 182 -7.40 14.42 4.53
CA ASN A 182 -8.10 15.67 4.21
C ASN A 182 -9.50 15.39 3.62
N GLY A 183 -10.54 15.68 4.39
CA GLY A 183 -11.94 15.52 3.94
C GLY A 183 -12.37 16.48 2.82
N LYS A 184 -11.56 17.50 2.51
CA LYS A 184 -11.80 18.48 1.43
C LYS A 184 -10.93 18.22 0.20
N PHE A 185 -10.21 17.09 0.15
CA PHE A 185 -9.37 16.73 -1.00
C PHE A 185 -10.17 16.72 -2.30
N ARG A 186 -9.56 17.24 -3.38
CA ARG A 186 -10.16 17.29 -4.72
C ARG A 186 -9.20 16.71 -5.74
N LYS A 187 -9.60 15.64 -6.42
CA LYS A 187 -8.82 15.04 -7.51
C LYS A 187 -8.51 15.99 -8.67
N SER A 188 -9.38 16.97 -8.92
CA SER A 188 -9.15 17.98 -9.95
C SER A 188 -8.13 19.05 -9.54
N SER A 189 -7.79 19.14 -8.25
CA SER A 189 -6.85 20.11 -7.67
C SER A 189 -6.32 19.54 -6.35
N PRO A 190 -5.44 18.53 -6.42
CA PRO A 190 -4.95 17.80 -5.24
C PRO A 190 -4.05 18.67 -4.35
N GLY A 191 -3.45 19.73 -4.91
CA GLY A 191 -2.38 20.49 -4.28
C GLY A 191 -1.05 19.74 -4.32
N ASP A 192 -0.07 20.25 -3.58
CA ASP A 192 1.23 19.56 -3.42
C ASP A 192 1.09 18.40 -2.43
N PRO A 193 1.72 17.25 -2.69
CA PRO A 193 1.81 16.19 -1.70
C PRO A 193 2.64 16.63 -0.50
N SER A 194 2.34 16.04 0.65
CA SER A 194 3.09 16.28 1.90
C SER A 194 4.50 15.71 1.81
N TYR A 195 4.66 14.60 1.09
CA TYR A 195 5.94 14.07 0.67
C TYR A 195 5.75 13.12 -0.52
N VAL A 196 6.82 12.92 -1.29
CA VAL A 196 6.94 11.85 -2.29
C VAL A 196 7.67 10.67 -1.65
N LEU A 197 7.18 9.47 -1.91
CA LEU A 197 7.74 8.24 -1.35
C LEU A 197 8.44 7.42 -2.43
N CYS A 198 9.70 7.09 -2.17
CA CYS A 198 10.53 6.17 -2.96
C CYS A 198 10.67 4.83 -2.21
N ILE A 199 10.72 3.72 -2.93
CA ILE A 199 10.86 2.38 -2.34
C ILE A 199 12.27 1.83 -2.60
N THR A 200 12.83 1.16 -1.60
CA THR A 200 14.18 0.58 -1.59
C THR A 200 14.09 -0.89 -1.19
N ARG A 201 14.58 -1.82 -2.03
CA ARG A 201 14.45 -3.27 -1.80
C ARG A 201 15.59 -3.89 -1.02
N GLU A 202 16.84 -3.77 -1.48
CA GLU A 202 17.94 -4.54 -0.89
C GLU A 202 18.90 -3.69 -0.08
N ASN A 203 19.27 -2.53 -0.61
CA ASN A 203 20.25 -1.65 0.01
C ASN A 203 19.65 -0.26 0.24
N PRO A 204 20.09 0.43 1.31
CA PRO A 204 19.85 1.86 1.42
C PRO A 204 20.34 2.57 0.16
N PRO A 205 19.62 3.60 -0.30
CA PRO A 205 20.02 4.33 -1.49
C PRO A 205 21.36 5.02 -1.23
N SER A 206 22.22 5.03 -2.24
CA SER A 206 23.47 5.77 -2.17
C SER A 206 23.19 7.26 -2.09
N ARG A 207 24.14 8.02 -1.52
CA ARG A 207 24.03 9.47 -1.42
C ARG A 207 23.78 10.14 -2.78
N ALA A 208 24.42 9.65 -3.84
CA ALA A 208 24.26 10.20 -5.19
C ALA A 208 22.84 9.97 -5.73
N GLU A 209 22.25 8.80 -5.51
CA GLU A 209 20.87 8.51 -5.92
C GLU A 209 19.87 9.38 -5.16
N VAL A 210 20.06 9.56 -3.84
CA VAL A 210 19.23 10.45 -3.03
C VAL A 210 19.30 11.88 -3.56
N GLU A 211 20.50 12.42 -3.81
CA GLU A 211 20.68 13.78 -4.35
C GLU A 211 20.03 13.96 -5.74
N VAL A 212 20.09 12.93 -6.59
CA VAL A 212 19.44 12.94 -7.92
C VAL A 212 17.92 12.98 -7.78
N VAL A 213 17.35 12.12 -6.94
CA VAL A 213 15.90 12.02 -6.74
C VAL A 213 15.34 13.28 -6.08
N GLU A 214 15.99 13.81 -5.06
CA GLU A 214 15.61 15.08 -4.42
C GLU A 214 15.64 16.24 -5.42
N LYS A 215 16.69 16.31 -6.27
CA LYS A 215 16.79 17.33 -7.32
C LYS A 215 15.70 17.17 -8.38
N GLN A 216 15.33 15.94 -8.72
CA GLN A 216 14.27 15.66 -9.71
C GLN A 216 12.88 16.06 -9.19
N ILE A 217 12.59 15.79 -7.92
CA ILE A 217 11.29 16.09 -7.29
C ILE A 217 11.16 17.58 -6.96
N GLY A 218 12.27 18.25 -6.63
CA GLY A 218 12.30 19.69 -6.40
C GLY A 218 12.02 20.05 -4.94
N HIS A 219 10.95 20.81 -4.70
CA HIS A 219 10.68 21.40 -3.36
C HIS A 219 9.88 20.49 -2.43
N ILE A 220 9.32 19.39 -2.94
CA ILE A 220 8.52 18.47 -2.13
C ILE A 220 9.45 17.54 -1.35
N PRO A 221 9.23 17.34 -0.03
CA PRO A 221 10.04 16.42 0.76
C PRO A 221 10.02 14.99 0.20
N VAL A 222 11.18 14.35 0.16
CA VAL A 222 11.32 12.95 -0.25
C VAL A 222 11.46 12.06 0.98
N LYS A 223 10.74 10.95 0.99
CA LYS A 223 10.91 9.88 1.98
C LYS A 223 11.25 8.58 1.26
N PHE A 224 11.98 7.74 1.97
CA PHE A 224 12.38 6.42 1.51
C PHE A 224 11.69 5.37 2.37
N CYS A 225 11.32 4.27 1.73
CA CYS A 225 10.63 3.17 2.37
C CYS A 225 11.32 1.86 2.07
N HIS A 226 11.55 1.07 3.11
CA HIS A 226 12.03 -0.29 3.01
C HIS A 226 10.99 -1.24 3.58
N VAL A 227 10.76 -2.36 2.88
CA VAL A 227 9.83 -3.41 3.29
C VAL A 227 10.62 -4.68 3.54
N GLU A 228 10.62 -5.14 4.79
CA GLU A 228 11.33 -6.35 5.21
C GLU A 228 10.38 -7.20 6.06
N ASN A 229 10.15 -8.46 5.66
CA ASN A 229 9.28 -9.41 6.37
C ASN A 229 7.91 -8.83 6.76
N GLY A 230 7.28 -8.05 5.86
CA GLY A 230 5.97 -7.42 6.10
C GLY A 230 6.00 -6.20 7.02
N ARG A 231 7.19 -5.75 7.47
CA ARG A 231 7.35 -4.48 8.19
C ARG A 231 7.72 -3.38 7.21
N VAL A 232 6.97 -2.29 7.31
CA VAL A 232 7.18 -1.08 6.50
C VAL A 232 7.94 -0.05 7.35
N SER A 233 9.15 0.31 6.92
CA SER A 233 10.01 1.27 7.60
C SER A 233 10.22 2.52 6.74
N PHE A 234 9.98 3.70 7.31
CA PHE A 234 10.15 4.98 6.64
C PHE A 234 11.39 5.72 7.16
N PHE A 235 12.20 6.27 6.28
CA PHE A 235 13.36 7.09 6.62
C PHE A 235 13.50 8.28 5.66
N SER A 236 14.27 9.27 6.09
CA SER A 236 14.58 10.47 5.30
C SER A 236 16.01 10.88 5.58
N PHE A 237 16.69 11.41 4.57
CA PHE A 237 18.03 11.94 4.72
C PHE A 237 17.97 13.45 4.91
N SER A 238 18.81 13.97 5.80
CA SER A 238 18.94 15.40 6.02
C SER A 238 20.41 15.75 6.01
N ARG A 239 20.77 16.80 5.26
CA ARG A 239 22.12 17.34 5.34
C ARG A 239 22.33 18.02 6.69
N VAL A 240 23.37 17.62 7.39
CA VAL A 240 23.80 18.24 8.65
C VAL A 240 25.23 18.74 8.46
N ASP A 241 25.43 20.05 8.55
CA ASP A 241 26.78 20.62 8.55
C ASP A 241 27.33 20.57 9.98
N LEU A 242 28.46 19.90 10.17
CA LEU A 242 29.09 19.78 11.48
C LEU A 242 29.83 21.08 11.83
N PRO A 243 29.78 21.54 13.09
CA PRO A 243 30.55 22.70 13.51
C PRO A 243 32.05 22.37 13.39
N VAL A 244 32.79 23.24 12.71
CA VAL A 244 34.25 23.16 12.68
C VAL A 244 34.77 23.77 13.97
N LEU A 245 35.54 23.00 14.76
CA LEU A 245 36.19 23.53 15.95
C LEU A 245 37.24 24.57 15.53
N PRO A 246 37.36 25.69 16.28
CA PRO A 246 38.32 26.76 16.00
C PRO A 246 39.79 26.32 16.14
#